data_AF-A0A969Q638-F1
#
_entry.id   AF-A0A969Q638-F1
#
_cell.length_a   1.000
_cell.length_b   1.000
_cell.length_c   1.000
_cell.angle_alpha   90.00
_cell.angle_beta   90.00
_cell.angle_gamma   90.00
#
_symmetry.space_group_name_H-M   'P 1'
#
loop_
_entity.id
_entity.type
_entity.pdbx_description
1 polymer ?
#
loop_
_entity_poly.entity_id
_entity_poly.type
_entity_poly.pdbx_seq_one_letter_code
_entity_poly.pdbx_strand_id
1 'polypeptide(L)'
;MDATVKILEELTNITGFYDKEADVLYISLGEPREAVAVDVSDGVIARYHEDSETIVGITLIGLRQRVLKELNRKLHVVPHPNGWAVTEENLASSEKVFATQEAALKYAVGLAKAQWLEVVIHGENGEVEEVINPAIDALLLRRKLRESEGGEKHECLESV
;
A
#
# COMPACT_ATOMS: atom_id res chain seq x y z
N MET A 1 24.41 4.11 -18.02
CA MET A 1 23.15 4.44 -18.72
C MET A 1 22.16 4.74 -17.63
N ASP A 2 21.80 6.01 -17.48
CA ASP A 2 20.78 6.45 -16.53
C ASP A 2 19.44 6.28 -17.28
N ALA A 3 18.80 5.12 -17.12
CA ALA A 3 17.56 4.82 -17.82
C ALA A 3 16.39 5.41 -17.04
N THR A 4 15.79 6.47 -17.56
CA THR A 4 14.60 7.10 -16.98
C THR A 4 13.36 6.33 -17.44
N VAL A 5 12.95 5.32 -16.67
CA VAL A 5 11.73 4.57 -16.97
C VAL A 5 10.50 5.45 -16.74
N LYS A 6 9.65 5.56 -17.77
CA LYS A 6 8.41 6.34 -17.72
C LYS A 6 7.25 5.49 -17.23
N ILE A 7 6.61 5.95 -16.16
CA ILE A 7 5.42 5.31 -15.59
C ILE A 7 4.28 6.31 -15.62
N LEU A 8 3.29 6.06 -16.48
CA LEU A 8 2.02 6.82 -16.51
C LEU A 8 2.23 8.34 -16.67
N GLU A 9 3.01 8.77 -17.66
CA GLU A 9 3.24 10.20 -17.94
C GLU A 9 1.99 10.93 -18.46
N GLU A 10 1.04 10.21 -19.05
CA GLU A 10 -0.20 10.77 -19.58
C GLU A 10 -1.42 10.04 -19.02
N LEU A 11 -2.55 10.75 -18.96
CA LEU A 11 -3.86 10.16 -18.62
C LEU A 11 -4.16 9.04 -19.60
N THR A 12 -4.06 7.81 -19.12
CA THR A 12 -4.13 6.60 -19.92
C THR A 12 -5.20 5.68 -19.35
N ASN A 13 -5.96 5.01 -20.22
CA ASN A 13 -6.92 4.00 -19.79
C ASN A 13 -6.21 2.84 -19.09
N ILE A 14 -6.67 2.50 -17.90
CA ILE A 14 -6.19 1.32 -17.17
C ILE A 14 -7.26 0.25 -17.27
N THR A 15 -6.91 -0.88 -17.86
CA THR A 15 -7.79 -2.06 -17.91
C THR A 15 -7.14 -3.20 -17.15
N GLY A 16 -7.96 -4.10 -16.60
CA GLY A 16 -7.44 -5.22 -15.85
C GLY A 16 -8.34 -6.44 -15.85
N PHE A 17 -7.73 -7.59 -15.61
CA PHE A 17 -8.39 -8.88 -15.52
C PHE A 17 -7.76 -9.68 -14.39
N TYR A 18 -8.59 -10.28 -13.53
CA TYR A 18 -8.13 -11.15 -12.46
C TYR A 18 -8.47 -12.61 -12.78
N ASP A 19 -7.44 -13.44 -12.89
CA ASP A 19 -7.56 -14.89 -12.97
C ASP A 19 -7.59 -15.48 -11.56
N LYS A 20 -8.79 -15.86 -11.13
CA LYS A 20 -9.04 -16.45 -9.80
C LYS A 20 -8.39 -17.81 -9.58
N GLU A 21 -8.20 -18.58 -10.66
CA GLU A 21 -7.67 -19.95 -10.60
C GLU A 21 -6.15 -19.90 -10.46
N ALA A 22 -5.51 -19.02 -11.23
CA ALA A 22 -4.08 -18.77 -11.16
C ALA A 22 -3.66 -17.84 -10.01
N ASP A 23 -4.59 -17.08 -9.40
CA ASP A 23 -4.30 -16.00 -8.44
C ASP A 23 -3.40 -14.92 -9.05
N VAL A 24 -3.78 -14.42 -10.24
CA VAL A 24 -2.98 -13.45 -11.01
C VAL A 24 -3.85 -12.26 -11.46
N LEU A 25 -3.39 -11.05 -11.18
CA LEU A 25 -3.97 -9.81 -11.69
C LEU A 25 -3.14 -9.27 -12.85
N TYR A 26 -3.76 -9.12 -14.00
CA TYR A 26 -3.19 -8.46 -15.17
C TYR A 26 -3.71 -7.04 -15.25
N ILE A 27 -2.80 -6.08 -15.38
CA ILE A 27 -3.08 -4.66 -15.60
C ILE A 27 -2.44 -4.25 -16.92
N SER A 28 -3.20 -3.62 -17.79
CA SER A 28 -2.74 -3.02 -19.03
C SER A 28 -2.89 -1.50 -18.93
N LEU A 29 -1.85 -0.78 -19.34
CA LEU A 29 -1.78 0.67 -19.36
C LEU A 29 -1.88 1.12 -20.81
N GLY A 30 -3.07 1.58 -21.19
CA GLY A 30 -3.42 1.98 -22.54
C GLY A 30 -3.77 0.79 -23.41
N GLU A 31 -3.67 0.98 -24.72
CA GLU A 31 -3.92 -0.08 -25.69
C GLU A 31 -2.84 -1.18 -25.59
N PRO A 32 -3.24 -2.47 -25.68
CA PRO A 32 -2.29 -3.58 -25.72
C PRO A 32 -1.28 -3.41 -26.86
N ARG A 33 0.01 -3.51 -26.53
CA ARG A 33 1.13 -3.47 -27.47
C ARG A 33 2.20 -4.47 -27.10
N GLU A 34 3.02 -4.84 -28.07
CA GLU A 34 4.17 -5.73 -27.87
C GLU A 34 5.13 -5.12 -26.84
N ALA A 35 5.60 -5.92 -25.90
CA ALA A 35 6.45 -5.46 -24.81
C ALA A 35 7.26 -6.62 -24.24
N VAL A 36 8.40 -6.27 -23.66
CA VAL A 36 9.28 -7.20 -22.95
C VAL A 36 8.79 -7.36 -21.52
N ALA A 37 8.65 -8.60 -21.07
CA ALA A 37 8.34 -8.92 -19.68
C ALA A 37 9.62 -8.88 -18.84
N VAL A 38 9.63 -8.05 -17.80
CA VAL A 38 10.73 -7.88 -16.86
C VAL A 38 10.23 -8.25 -15.47
N ASP A 39 10.85 -9.24 -14.85
CA ASP A 39 10.61 -9.57 -13.44
C ASP A 39 11.20 -8.46 -12.57
N VAL A 40 10.34 -7.77 -11.80
CA VAL A 40 10.74 -6.71 -10.87
C VAL A 40 10.73 -7.19 -9.42
N SER A 41 10.79 -8.52 -9.23
CA SER A 41 10.77 -9.25 -7.96
C SER A 41 9.43 -9.22 -7.23
N ASP A 42 9.33 -10.05 -6.19
CA ASP A 42 8.15 -10.22 -5.34
C ASP A 42 6.87 -10.44 -6.16
N GLY A 43 6.92 -11.37 -7.13
CA GLY A 43 5.76 -11.76 -7.92
C GLY A 43 5.17 -10.65 -8.81
N VAL A 44 5.91 -9.57 -9.04
CA VAL A 44 5.52 -8.48 -9.94
C VAL A 44 6.32 -8.59 -11.24
N ILE A 45 5.61 -8.62 -12.36
CA ILE A 45 6.19 -8.61 -13.70
C ILE A 45 5.75 -7.31 -14.39
N ALA A 46 6.72 -6.49 -14.78
CA ALA A 46 6.49 -5.31 -15.58
C ALA A 46 6.54 -5.66 -17.07
N ARG A 47 5.58 -5.17 -17.85
CA ARG A 47 5.67 -5.18 -19.32
C ARG A 47 6.20 -3.82 -19.76
N TYR A 48 7.39 -3.84 -20.35
CA TYR A 48 8.15 -2.66 -20.75
C TYR A 48 8.27 -2.58 -22.27
N HIS A 49 7.93 -1.44 -22.85
CA HIS A 49 8.12 -1.17 -24.28
C HIS A 49 9.45 -0.45 -24.47
N GLU A 50 10.41 -1.12 -25.10
CA GLU A 50 11.81 -0.69 -25.16
C GLU A 50 11.99 0.64 -25.92
N ASP A 51 11.35 0.80 -27.08
CA ASP A 51 11.55 1.99 -27.93
C ASP A 51 11.04 3.28 -27.28
N SER A 52 9.99 3.18 -26.46
CA SER A 52 9.36 4.34 -25.82
C SER A 52 9.75 4.48 -24.35
N GLU A 53 10.55 3.55 -23.84
CA GLU A 53 10.97 3.45 -22.44
C GLU A 53 9.80 3.54 -21.43
N THR A 54 8.64 2.97 -21.79
CA THR A 54 7.40 3.09 -20.99
C THR A 54 6.93 1.75 -20.48
N ILE A 55 6.41 1.72 -19.24
CA ILE A 55 5.65 0.58 -18.73
C ILE A 55 4.26 0.56 -19.38
N VAL A 56 3.90 -0.57 -19.97
CA VAL A 56 2.62 -0.78 -20.69
C VAL A 56 1.68 -1.74 -19.98
N GLY A 57 2.15 -2.34 -18.89
CA GLY A 57 1.33 -3.23 -18.08
C GLY A 57 2.09 -3.80 -16.90
N ILE A 58 1.34 -4.33 -15.95
CA ILE A 58 1.85 -4.99 -14.74
C ILE A 58 1.09 -6.30 -14.58
N THR A 59 1.80 -7.38 -14.27
CA THR A 59 1.20 -8.64 -13.84
C THR A 59 1.60 -8.88 -12.39
N LEU A 60 0.62 -9.08 -11.52
CA LEU A 60 0.82 -9.35 -10.10
C LEU A 60 0.38 -10.77 -9.80
N ILE A 61 1.33 -11.60 -9.39
CA ILE A 61 1.12 -12.99 -8.99
C ILE A 61 0.88 -13.06 -7.49
N GLY A 62 -0.11 -13.86 -7.08
CA GLY A 62 -0.46 -14.08 -5.68
C GLY A 62 -1.25 -12.95 -5.05
N LEU A 63 -2.10 -12.23 -5.81
CA LEU A 63 -2.83 -11.06 -5.30
C LEU A 63 -3.67 -11.41 -4.07
N ARG A 64 -4.44 -12.50 -4.11
CA ARG A 64 -5.28 -12.94 -2.99
C ARG A 64 -4.44 -13.20 -1.75
N GLN A 65 -3.32 -13.91 -1.90
CA GLN A 65 -2.42 -14.19 -0.77
C GLN A 65 -1.82 -12.90 -0.19
N ARG A 66 -1.42 -11.95 -1.05
CA ARG A 66 -0.92 -10.63 -0.62
C ARG A 66 -1.96 -9.87 0.19
N VAL A 67 -3.18 -9.76 -0.34
CA VAL A 67 -4.28 -9.05 0.33
C VAL A 67 -4.60 -9.71 1.67
N LEU A 68 -4.75 -11.04 1.72
CA LEU A 68 -5.04 -11.75 2.98
C LEU A 68 -3.93 -11.62 4.02
N LYS A 69 -2.66 -11.60 3.58
CA LYS A 69 -1.52 -11.39 4.47
C LYS A 69 -1.56 -10.00 5.09
N GLU A 70 -1.77 -8.96 4.30
CA GLU A 70 -1.73 -7.58 4.78
C GLU A 70 -2.97 -7.20 5.60
N LEU A 71 -4.15 -7.77 5.29
CA LEU A 71 -5.37 -7.56 6.09
C LEU A 71 -5.27 -8.05 7.55
N ASN A 72 -4.32 -8.95 7.84
CA ASN A 72 -4.10 -9.54 9.16
C ASN A 72 -2.92 -8.92 9.92
N ARG A 73 -2.41 -7.76 9.46
CA ARG A 73 -1.30 -7.05 10.08
C ARG A 73 -1.76 -5.69 10.57
N LYS A 74 -1.63 -5.46 11.87
CA LYS A 74 -1.91 -4.16 12.50
C LYS A 74 -0.85 -3.87 13.54
N LEU A 75 -0.49 -2.60 13.70
CA LEU A 75 0.31 -2.19 14.83
C LEU A 75 -0.63 -1.92 16.01
N HIS A 76 -0.25 -2.37 17.19
CA HIS A 76 -0.95 -2.07 18.42
C HIS A 76 -0.08 -1.21 19.32
N VAL A 77 -0.66 -0.16 19.89
CA VAL A 77 -0.08 0.63 20.98
C VAL A 77 -0.79 0.21 22.26
N VAL A 78 -0.12 -0.56 23.10
CA VAL A 78 -0.73 -1.22 24.29
C VAL A 78 -0.03 -0.81 25.58
N PRO A 79 -0.75 -0.79 26.72
CA PRO A 79 -0.12 -0.62 28.02
C PRO A 79 0.84 -1.78 28.30
N HIS A 80 1.99 -1.46 28.91
CA HIS A 80 3.04 -2.41 29.27
C HIS A 80 3.56 -2.08 30.68
N PRO A 81 4.03 -3.05 31.49
CA PRO A 81 4.49 -2.78 32.86
C PRO A 81 5.57 -1.68 32.99
N ASN A 82 6.35 -1.46 31.92
CA ASN A 82 7.40 -0.44 31.85
C ASN A 82 7.03 0.78 30.99
N GLY A 83 5.74 1.01 30.73
CA GLY A 83 5.23 2.13 29.93
C GLY A 83 4.27 1.66 28.84
N TRP A 84 4.64 1.83 27.58
CA TRP A 84 3.79 1.57 26.41
C TRP A 84 4.54 0.79 25.35
N ALA A 85 3.97 -0.32 24.91
CA ALA A 85 4.56 -1.17 23.89
C ALA A 85 3.91 -0.91 22.53
N VAL A 86 4.73 -0.94 21.49
CA VAL A 86 4.28 -1.10 20.11
C VAL A 86 4.51 -2.54 19.73
N THR A 87 3.45 -3.26 19.38
CA THR A 87 3.48 -4.65 18.91
C THR A 87 2.88 -4.74 17.52
N GLU A 88 3.23 -5.77 16.77
CA GLU A 88 2.58 -6.09 15.50
C GLU A 88 1.72 -7.35 15.67
N GLU A 89 0.47 -7.26 15.24
CA GLU A 89 -0.46 -8.37 15.30
C GLU A 89 0.11 -9.58 14.56
N ASN A 90 -0.03 -10.77 15.17
CA ASN A 90 0.46 -12.03 14.62
C ASN A 90 1.99 -12.14 14.44
N LEU A 91 2.77 -11.24 15.05
CA LEU A 91 4.23 -11.26 15.04
C LEU A 91 4.80 -11.24 16.47
N ALA A 92 5.15 -12.43 16.97
CA ALA A 92 5.56 -12.65 18.36
C ALA A 92 6.88 -11.98 18.80
N SER A 93 7.53 -11.18 17.94
CA SER A 93 8.90 -10.69 18.16
C SER A 93 9.12 -9.19 17.89
N SER A 94 8.07 -8.43 17.57
CA SER A 94 8.21 -7.02 17.17
C SER A 94 7.83 -6.02 18.28
N GLU A 95 8.07 -6.37 19.54
CA GLU A 95 7.75 -5.49 20.66
C GLU A 95 8.81 -4.40 20.87
N LYS A 96 8.37 -3.14 20.91
CA LYS A 96 9.22 -2.01 21.31
C LYS A 96 8.53 -1.16 22.38
N VAL A 97 9.21 -0.99 23.51
CA VAL A 97 8.66 -0.29 24.69
C VAL A 97 9.15 1.15 24.77
N PHE A 98 8.25 2.04 25.16
CA PHE A 98 8.44 3.48 25.35
C PHE A 98 7.90 3.90 26.71
N ALA A 99 8.38 5.04 27.24
CA ALA A 99 7.93 5.54 28.53
C ALA A 99 6.48 6.07 28.52
N THR A 100 5.98 6.55 27.38
CA THR A 100 4.66 7.19 27.25
C THR A 100 3.90 6.69 26.02
N GLN A 101 2.57 6.77 26.07
CA GLN A 101 1.68 6.42 24.96
C GLN A 101 1.98 7.28 23.74
N GLU A 102 2.21 8.59 23.96
CA GLU A 102 2.54 9.54 22.89
C GLU A 102 3.83 9.14 22.15
N ALA A 103 4.87 8.71 22.87
CA ALA A 103 6.12 8.28 22.26
C ALA A 103 5.94 6.98 21.46
N ALA A 104 5.17 6.03 22.00
CA ALA A 104 4.81 4.79 21.32
C ALA A 104 3.98 5.07 20.05
N LEU A 105 2.96 5.92 20.16
CA LEU A 105 2.10 6.31 19.04
C LEU A 105 2.89 7.01 17.94
N LYS A 106 3.78 7.95 18.28
CA LYS A 106 4.65 8.62 17.30
C LYS A 106 5.51 7.62 16.52
N TYR A 107 6.07 6.62 17.21
CA TYR A 107 6.83 5.55 16.58
C TYR A 107 5.94 4.68 15.69
N ALA A 108 4.79 4.23 16.21
CA ALA A 108 3.83 3.39 15.49
C ALA A 108 3.32 4.06 14.21
N VAL A 109 2.99 5.36 14.25
CA VAL A 109 2.58 6.13 13.07
C VAL A 109 3.68 6.19 12.01
N GLY A 110 4.94 6.37 12.41
CA GLY A 110 6.07 6.35 11.49
C GLY A 110 6.23 4.99 10.81
N LEU A 111 6.12 3.92 11.59
CA LEU A 111 6.21 2.55 11.09
C LEU A 111 5.02 2.19 10.17
N ALA A 112 3.81 2.55 10.59
CA ALA A 112 2.57 2.38 9.82
C ALA A 112 2.64 3.06 8.46
N LYS A 113 3.19 4.28 8.37
CA LYS A 113 3.39 4.96 7.09
C LYS A 113 4.42 4.27 6.19
N ALA A 114 5.48 3.73 6.77
CA ALA A 114 6.52 3.04 6.02
C ALA A 114 6.05 1.66 5.51
N GLN A 115 5.20 0.98 6.29
CA GLN A 115 4.73 -0.38 6.00
C GLN A 115 3.29 -0.46 5.49
N TRP A 116 2.61 0.68 5.37
CA TRP A 116 1.21 0.78 4.95
C TRP A 116 0.21 0.08 5.89
N LEU A 117 0.46 0.16 7.20
CA LEU A 117 -0.35 -0.51 8.23
C LEU A 117 -1.32 0.43 8.95
N GLU A 118 -2.35 -0.16 9.55
CA GLU A 118 -3.20 0.48 10.56
C GLU A 118 -2.52 0.52 11.93
N VAL A 119 -2.92 1.47 12.77
CA VAL A 119 -2.52 1.53 14.18
C VAL A 119 -3.77 1.46 15.06
N VAL A 120 -3.81 0.46 15.94
CA VAL A 120 -4.81 0.29 16.99
C VAL A 120 -4.24 0.81 18.30
N ILE A 121 -4.90 1.78 18.92
CA ILE A 121 -4.46 2.45 20.14
C ILE A 121 -5.34 1.96 21.27
N HIS A 122 -4.73 1.42 22.32
CA HIS A 122 -5.43 0.97 23.51
C HIS A 122 -5.31 2.01 24.63
N GLY A 123 -6.31 2.09 25.51
CA GLY A 123 -6.25 2.86 26.74
C GLY A 123 -5.47 2.15 27.84
N GLU A 124 -5.28 2.80 29.00
CA GLU A 124 -4.58 2.21 30.16
C GLU A 124 -5.28 0.95 30.70
N ASN A 125 -6.59 0.81 30.48
CA ASN A 125 -7.37 -0.36 30.82
C ASN A 125 -7.16 -1.54 29.85
N GLY A 126 -6.39 -1.36 28.77
CA GLY A 126 -6.11 -2.35 27.74
C GLY A 126 -7.21 -2.47 26.68
N GLU A 127 -8.31 -1.72 26.77
CA GLU A 127 -9.35 -1.71 25.76
C GLU A 127 -8.95 -0.82 24.57
N VAL A 128 -9.51 -1.08 23.39
CA VAL A 128 -9.28 -0.25 22.20
C VAL A 128 -9.93 1.12 22.42
N GLU A 129 -9.13 2.17 22.28
CA GLU A 129 -9.56 3.57 22.38
C GLU A 129 -9.77 4.17 20.98
N GLU A 130 -8.83 3.92 20.06
CA GLU A 130 -8.87 4.48 18.72
C GLU A 130 -8.21 3.56 17.68
N VAL A 131 -8.66 3.64 16.42
CA VAL A 131 -7.99 3.02 15.28
C VAL A 131 -7.76 4.09 14.22
N ILE A 132 -6.51 4.21 13.77
CA ILE A 132 -6.12 5.19 12.75
C ILE A 132 -5.46 4.49 11.55
N ASN A 133 -5.58 5.10 10.36
CA ASN A 133 -4.91 4.62 9.15
C ASN A 133 -4.04 5.73 8.53
N PRO A 134 -2.86 6.00 9.11
CA PRO A 134 -2.04 7.15 8.73
C PRO A 134 -1.52 7.09 7.29
N ALA A 135 -1.42 5.90 6.70
CA ALA A 135 -0.96 5.70 5.33
C ALA A 135 -2.08 6.04 4.32
N ILE A 136 -3.30 5.54 4.55
CA ILE A 136 -4.46 5.89 3.71
C ILE A 136 -4.83 7.36 3.87
N ASP A 137 -4.81 7.90 5.09
CA ASP A 137 -5.13 9.32 5.34
C ASP A 137 -4.21 10.26 4.54
N ALA A 138 -2.92 9.94 4.49
CA ALA A 138 -1.94 10.68 3.72
C ALA A 138 -2.21 10.59 2.19
N LEU A 139 -2.62 9.43 1.68
CA LEU A 139 -3.00 9.27 0.28
C LEU A 139 -4.27 10.05 -0.08
N LEU A 140 -5.32 9.93 0.75
CA LEU A 140 -6.59 10.60 0.53
C LEU A 140 -6.44 12.12 0.59
N LEU A 141 -5.60 12.64 1.49
CA LEU A 141 -5.29 14.06 1.54
C LEU A 141 -4.61 14.55 0.25
N ARG A 142 -3.62 13.80 -0.27
CA ARG A 142 -2.97 14.13 -1.55
C ARG A 142 -3.94 14.13 -2.71
N ARG A 143 -4.89 13.18 -2.74
CA ARG A 143 -5.94 13.13 -3.77
C ARG A 143 -6.82 14.38 -3.71
N LYS A 144 -7.34 14.74 -2.53
CA LYS A 144 -8.17 15.93 -2.34
C LYS A 144 -7.47 17.23 -2.78
N LEU A 145 -6.17 17.37 -2.47
CA LEU A 145 -5.40 18.54 -2.88
C LEU A 145 -5.30 18.66 -4.41
N ARG A 146 -5.03 17.55 -5.12
CA ARG A 146 -4.99 17.55 -6.60
C ARG A 146 -6.34 17.86 -7.25
N GLU A 147 -7.43 17.38 -6.65
CA GLU A 147 -8.79 17.68 -7.10
C GLU A 147 -9.15 19.16 -6.90
N SER A 148 -8.59 19.82 -5.87
CA SER A 148 -8.80 21.25 -5.63
C SER A 148 -7.97 22.19 -6.52
N GLU A 149 -6.87 21.68 -7.09
CA GLU A 149 -5.96 22.44 -7.98
C GLU A 149 -6.38 22.41 -9.47
N GLY A 150 -7.57 21.88 -9.78
CA GLY A 150 -8.14 21.91 -11.13
C GLY A 150 -7.82 20.71 -12.02
N GLY A 151 -7.35 19.59 -11.45
CA GLY A 151 -7.19 18.33 -12.17
C GLY A 151 -8.55 17.69 -12.52
N GLU A 152 -8.70 17.21 -13.75
CA GLU A 152 -9.88 16.48 -14.22
C GLU A 152 -10.29 15.38 -13.23
N LYS A 153 -11.60 15.28 -12.96
CA LYS A 153 -12.17 14.20 -12.17
C LYS A 153 -12.02 12.91 -12.97
N HIS A 154 -11.16 12.01 -12.52
CA HIS A 154 -11.11 10.65 -13.05
C HIS A 154 -11.71 9.72 -12.00
N GLU A 155 -12.97 9.37 -12.23
CA GLU A 155 -13.62 8.21 -11.62
C GLU A 155 -12.77 6.99 -11.98
N CYS A 156 -12.06 6.42 -11.01
CA CYS A 156 -11.84 4.99 -11.03
C CYS A 156 -13.24 4.41 -10.92
N LEU A 157 -13.75 3.85 -12.03
CA LEU A 157 -15.11 3.33 -12.15
C LEU A 157 -15.56 2.69 -10.83
N GLU A 158 -16.55 3.32 -10.18
CA GLU A 158 -17.37 2.61 -9.20
C GLU A 158 -18.14 1.55 -9.99
N SER A 159 -17.55 0.37 -10.17
CA SER A 159 -18.29 -0.76 -10.72
C SER A 159 -17.82 -2.10 -10.13
N VAL A 160 -18.68 -2.54 -9.20
CA VAL A 160 -18.96 -3.89 -8.66
C VAL A 160 -18.02 -4.42 -7.58
#